data_AF-A0A1H3XP68-F1
#
_entry.id   AF-A0A1H3XP68-F1
#
_cell.length_a   1.000
_cell.length_b   1.000
_cell.length_c   1.000
_cell.angle_alpha   90.00
_cell.angle_beta   90.00
_cell.angle_gamma   90.00
#
_symmetry.space_group_name_H-M   'P 1'
#
loop_
_entity.id
_entity.type
_entity.pdbx_description
1 polymer ?
#
loop_
_entity_poly.entity_id
_entity_poly.type
_entity_poly.pdbx_seq_one_letter_code
_entity_poly.pdbx_strand_id
1 'polypeptide(L)'
;MFACTLFGVDRQVYYRKIKRRITRQSNAITVVSMVLEIRQTMPRIGVKKLYFLLNNELKQLKTGRDKFINILRANHLLIIPKRSYHITTNSHHRFRKHQNQILEL
;
A
#
# COMPACT_ATOMS: atom_id res chain seq x y z
N MET A 1 13.44 12.78 42.47
CA MET A 1 12.59 11.71 41.90
C MET A 1 12.16 12.13 40.51
N PHE A 2 12.42 11.34 39.45
CA PHE A 2 12.02 11.72 38.09
C PHE A 2 10.54 11.38 37.86
N ALA A 3 9.82 12.13 37.02
CA ALA A 3 8.40 11.85 36.74
C ALA A 3 8.17 10.40 36.25
N CYS A 4 9.10 9.82 35.47
CA CYS A 4 8.99 8.43 35.01
C CYS A 4 8.93 7.39 36.16
N THR A 5 9.64 7.62 37.26
CA THR A 5 9.63 6.70 38.41
C THR A 5 8.30 6.72 39.16
N LEU A 6 7.58 7.86 39.14
CA LEU A 6 6.22 7.97 39.70
C LEU A 6 5.22 7.08 38.95
N PHE A 7 5.41 6.88 37.65
CA PHE A 7 4.55 6.07 36.79
C PHE A 7 5.05 4.63 36.60
N GLY A 8 6.08 4.19 37.33
CA GLY A 8 6.65 2.85 37.20
C GLY A 8 7.33 2.56 35.86
N VAL A 9 7.78 3.58 35.14
CA VAL A 9 8.45 3.44 33.83
C VAL A 9 9.93 3.80 33.94
N ASP A 10 10.79 2.95 33.38
CA ASP A 10 12.20 3.27 33.25
C ASP A 10 12.45 4.48 32.33
N ARG A 11 13.29 5.41 32.78
CA ARG A 11 13.62 6.65 32.04
C ARG A 11 14.19 6.35 30.66
N GLN A 12 15.08 5.36 30.53
CA GLN A 12 15.68 5.03 29.24
C GLN A 12 14.65 4.43 28.28
N VAL A 13 13.77 3.55 28.78
CA VAL A 13 12.66 3.00 27.99
C VAL A 13 11.75 4.11 27.46
N TYR A 14 11.42 5.09 28.30
CA TYR A 14 10.60 6.24 27.91
C TYR A 14 11.22 7.02 26.73
N TYR A 15 12.48 7.46 26.87
CA TYR A 15 13.14 8.23 25.80
C TYR A 15 13.42 7.38 24.54
N ARG A 16 13.73 6.09 24.68
CA ARG A 16 13.88 5.17 23.54
C ARG A 16 12.56 5.02 22.79
N LYS A 17 11.42 4.96 23.49
CA LYS A 17 10.08 4.90 22.87
C LYS A 17 9.82 6.17 22.05
N ILE A 18 10.11 7.35 22.59
CA ILE A 18 9.97 8.63 21.89
C ILE A 18 10.84 8.65 20.64
N LYS A 19 12.14 8.35 20.77
CA LYS A 19 13.08 8.32 19.63
C LYS A 19 12.60 7.37 18.54
N ARG A 20 12.19 6.15 18.89
CA ARG A 20 11.63 5.18 17.93
C ARG A 20 10.39 5.71 17.22
N ARG A 21 9.49 6.40 17.93
CA ARG A 21 8.29 7.01 17.33
C ARG A 21 8.68 8.04 16.28
N ILE A 22 9.58 8.97 16.63
CA ILE A 22 10.05 10.02 15.73
C ILE A 22 10.70 9.41 14.49
N THR A 23 11.65 8.47 14.66
CA THR A 23 12.32 7.82 13.52
C THR A 23 11.35 7.04 12.63
N ARG A 24 10.34 6.37 13.22
CA ARG A 24 9.32 5.66 12.42
C ARG A 24 8.48 6.63 11.61
N GLN A 25 8.12 7.77 12.20
CA GLN A 25 7.34 8.80 11.53
C GLN A 25 8.14 9.47 10.41
N SER A 26 9.41 9.82 10.64
CA SER A 26 10.27 10.38 9.60
C SER A 26 10.43 9.42 8.42
N ASN A 27 10.71 8.14 8.70
CA ASN A 27 10.84 7.14 7.65
C ASN A 27 9.53 6.95 6.88
N ALA A 28 8.38 6.99 7.57
CA ALA A 28 7.08 6.88 6.91
C ALA A 28 6.82 8.08 5.96
N ILE A 29 7.17 9.30 6.38
CA ILE A 29 7.05 10.50 5.55
C ILE A 29 7.92 10.36 4.28
N THR A 30 9.19 9.96 4.42
CA THR A 30 10.09 9.74 3.29
C THR A 30 9.58 8.66 2.34
N VAL A 31 9.02 7.56 2.88
CA VAL A 31 8.42 6.52 2.04
C VAL A 31 7.23 7.06 1.26
N VAL A 32 6.35 7.84 1.90
CA VAL A 32 5.18 8.43 1.24
C VAL A 32 5.59 9.38 0.12
N SER A 33 6.59 10.25 0.33
CA SER A 33 7.05 11.17 -0.71
C SER A 33 7.55 10.43 -1.95
N MET A 34 8.40 9.41 -1.79
CA MET A 34 8.89 8.58 -2.90
C MET A 34 7.76 7.88 -3.66
N VAL A 35 6.74 7.40 -2.93
CA VAL A 35 5.58 6.74 -3.54
C VAL A 35 4.76 7.73 -4.36
N LEU A 36 4.57 8.95 -3.85
CA LEU A 36 3.81 9.99 -4.55
C LEU A 36 4.53 10.45 -5.82
N GLU A 37 5.84 10.59 -5.81
CA GLU A 37 6.64 10.91 -7.01
C GLU A 37 6.44 9.88 -8.12
N ILE A 38 6.56 8.58 -7.80
CA ILE A 38 6.30 7.51 -8.79
C ILE A 38 4.85 7.54 -9.27
N ARG A 39 3.90 7.88 -8.41
CA ARG A 39 2.48 7.92 -8.78
C ARG A 39 2.07 9.14 -9.59
N GLN A 40 2.86 10.21 -9.60
CA GLN A 40 2.64 11.32 -10.51
C GLN A 40 2.78 10.85 -11.96
N THR A 41 3.75 9.97 -12.25
CA THR A 41 3.96 9.40 -13.58
C THR A 41 3.10 8.15 -13.84
N MET A 42 2.93 7.30 -12.82
CA MET A 42 2.14 6.06 -12.91
C MET A 42 1.07 5.95 -11.81
N PRO A 43 -0.09 6.62 -11.96
CA PRO A 43 -1.09 6.73 -10.88
C PRO A 43 -1.67 5.38 -10.40
N ARG A 44 -1.74 4.38 -11.29
CA ARG A 44 -2.39 3.09 -11.03
C ARG A 44 -1.42 1.98 -10.61
N ILE A 45 -0.15 2.30 -10.35
CA ILE A 45 0.85 1.28 -10.03
C ILE A 45 0.57 0.59 -8.69
N GLY A 46 0.54 -0.74 -8.73
CA GLY A 46 0.27 -1.58 -7.57
C GLY A 46 1.43 -1.61 -6.57
N VAL A 47 1.10 -1.90 -5.30
CA VAL A 47 2.04 -1.87 -4.17
C VAL A 47 3.20 -2.86 -4.33
N LYS A 48 2.96 -4.05 -4.87
CA LYS A 48 4.03 -5.05 -5.11
C LYS A 48 5.06 -4.54 -6.11
N LYS A 49 4.62 -3.92 -7.20
CA LYS A 49 5.51 -3.34 -8.22
C LYS A 49 6.26 -2.13 -7.65
N LEU A 50 5.58 -1.28 -6.88
CA LEU A 50 6.19 -0.10 -6.28
C LEU A 50 7.25 -0.48 -5.23
N TYR A 51 7.03 -1.55 -4.47
CA TYR A 51 8.05 -2.11 -3.56
C TYR A 51 9.30 -2.61 -4.32
N PHE A 52 9.10 -3.25 -5.47
CA PHE A 52 10.22 -3.71 -6.31
C PHE A 52 11.02 -2.54 -6.87
N LEU A 53 10.34 -1.49 -7.36
CA LEU A 53 11.00 -0.29 -7.89
C LEU A 53 11.80 0.45 -6.82
N LEU A 54 11.24 0.60 -5.61
CA LEU A 54 11.89 1.28 -4.48
C LEU A 54 12.77 0.38 -3.61
N ASN A 55 13.16 -0.81 -4.09
CA ASN A 55 13.79 -1.82 -3.24
C ASN A 55 15.14 -1.33 -2.65
N ASN A 56 15.91 -0.54 -3.40
CA ASN A 56 17.21 -0.05 -2.95
C ASN A 56 17.05 1.01 -1.85
N GLU A 57 16.16 1.97 -2.06
CA GLU A 57 15.82 3.04 -1.12
C GLU A 57 15.20 2.46 0.16
N LEU A 58 14.28 1.50 0.02
CA LEU A 58 13.63 0.84 1.15
C LEU A 58 14.62 -0.01 1.96
N LYS A 59 15.62 -0.62 1.33
CA LYS A 59 16.71 -1.32 2.04
C LYS A 59 17.54 -0.36 2.87
N GLN A 60 17.91 0.81 2.34
CA GLN A 60 18.63 1.85 3.10
C GLN A 60 17.82 2.32 4.31
N LEU A 61 16.50 2.49 4.14
CA LEU A 61 15.58 2.87 5.21
C LEU A 61 15.20 1.71 6.17
N LYS A 62 15.72 0.50 5.95
CA LYS A 62 15.37 -0.73 6.71
C LYS A 62 13.84 -0.95 6.80
N THR A 63 13.16 -0.70 5.69
CA THR A 63 11.72 -0.83 5.55
C THR A 63 11.38 -2.05 4.69
N GLY A 64 11.04 -3.16 5.34
CA GLY A 64 10.63 -4.38 4.65
C GLY A 64 9.22 -4.29 4.04
N ARG A 65 8.85 -5.31 3.26
CA ARG A 65 7.59 -5.43 2.52
C ARG A 65 6.35 -5.13 3.37
N ASP A 66 6.19 -5.79 4.51
CA ASP A 66 4.97 -5.63 5.32
C ASP A 66 4.90 -4.25 5.97
N LYS A 67 6.04 -3.71 6.42
CA LYS A 67 6.11 -2.35 6.96
C LYS A 67 5.74 -1.32 5.88
N PHE A 68 6.26 -1.49 4.67
CA PHE A 68 5.94 -0.65 3.53
C PHE A 68 4.43 -0.67 3.21
N ILE A 69 3.82 -1.85 3.10
CA ILE A 69 2.37 -1.99 2.87
C ILE A 69 1.57 -1.34 4.01
N ASN A 70 2.00 -1.50 5.26
CA ASN A 70 1.34 -0.90 6.42
C ASN A 70 1.42 0.63 6.41
N ILE A 71 2.55 1.21 6.02
CA ILE A 71 2.71 2.66 5.85
C ILE A 71 1.73 3.17 4.80
N LEU A 72 1.64 2.51 3.64
CA LEU A 72 0.69 2.92 2.60
C LEU A 72 -0.76 2.77 3.05
N ARG A 73 -1.09 1.71 3.79
CA ARG A 73 -2.43 1.51 4.36
C ARG A 73 -2.81 2.64 5.31
N ALA A 74 -1.91 3.01 6.23
CA ALA A 74 -2.14 4.07 7.20
C ALA A 74 -2.32 5.46 6.56
N ASN A 75 -1.79 5.67 5.35
CA ASN A 75 -1.89 6.93 4.61
C ASN A 75 -2.97 6.88 3.50
N HIS A 76 -3.85 5.88 3.49
CA HIS A 76 -4.89 5.71 2.45
C HIS A 76 -4.33 5.62 1.01
N LEU A 77 -3.10 5.14 0.85
CA LEU A 77 -2.41 5.01 -0.44
C LEU A 77 -2.55 3.61 -1.06
N LEU A 78 -3.33 2.70 -0.48
CA LEU A 78 -3.59 1.40 -1.14
C LEU A 78 -4.58 1.59 -2.29
N ILE A 79 -4.15 1.22 -3.49
CA ILE A 79 -5.04 1.20 -4.66
C ILE A 79 -5.83 -0.11 -4.62
N ILE A 80 -7.15 0.00 -4.47
CA ILE A 80 -8.07 -1.13 -4.53
C ILE A 80 -8.58 -1.22 -5.97
N PRO A 81 -8.34 -2.33 -6.69
CA PRO A 81 -8.91 -2.50 -8.02
C PRO A 81 -10.43 -2.60 -7.90
N LYS A 82 -11.17 -1.64 -8.46
CA LYS A 82 -12.62 -1.73 -8.58
C LYS A 82 -12.95 -2.74 -9.68
N ARG A 83 -13.61 -3.85 -9.31
CA ARG A 83 -14.13 -4.79 -10.31
C ARG A 83 -15.31 -4.14 -11.03
N SER A 84 -15.24 -4.06 -12.36
CA SER A 84 -16.38 -3.68 -13.19
C SER A 84 -17.05 -4.95 -13.70
N TYR A 85 -18.25 -5.23 -13.20
CA TYR A 85 -19.08 -6.36 -13.64
C TYR A 85 -20.03 -5.95 -14.75
N HIS A 86 -19.60 -5.07 -15.66
CA HIS A 86 -20.49 -4.60 -16.71
C HIS A 86 -20.86 -5.78 -17.62
N ILE A 87 -22.11 -6.23 -17.50
CA ILE A 87 -22.68 -7.29 -18.32
C ILE A 87 -23.02 -6.65 -19.66
N THR A 88 -22.13 -6.78 -20.63
CA THR A 88 -22.32 -6.23 -21.99
C THR A 88 -23.25 -7.09 -22.84
N THR A 89 -23.60 -8.29 -22.38
CA THR A 89 -24.43 -9.24 -23.10
C THR A 89 -25.50 -9.78 -22.17
N ASN A 90 -26.78 -9.61 -22.53
CA ASN A 90 -27.88 -10.25 -21.82
C ASN A 90 -27.89 -11.76 -22.13
N SER A 91 -26.96 -12.52 -21.55
CA SER A 91 -26.85 -13.97 -21.75
C SER A 91 -28.07 -14.75 -21.25
N HIS A 92 -28.91 -14.13 -20.43
CA HIS A 92 -30.17 -14.66 -19.93
C HIS A 92 -31.40 -14.08 -20.66
N HIS A 93 -31.23 -13.56 -21.89
CA HIS A 93 -32.37 -13.08 -22.65
C HIS A 93 -33.26 -14.23 -23.11
N ARG A 94 -34.56 -13.96 -23.24
CA ARG A 94 -35.57 -14.95 -23.65
C ARG A 94 -35.55 -15.27 -25.16
N PHE A 95 -34.76 -14.54 -25.95
CA PHE A 95 -34.65 -14.75 -27.40
C PHE A 95 -33.78 -15.96 -27.76
N ARG A 96 -34.07 -16.59 -28.90
CA ARG A 96 -33.37 -17.79 -29.39
C ARG A 96 -32.01 -17.39 -29.96
N LYS A 97 -30.94 -18.04 -29.49
CA LYS A 97 -29.56 -17.78 -29.93
C LYS A 97 -29.23 -18.68 -31.13
N HIS A 98 -28.85 -18.10 -32.25
CA HIS A 98 -28.40 -18.86 -33.43
C HIS A 98 -26.93 -19.28 -33.29
N GLN A 99 -26.59 -20.48 -33.78
CA GLN A 99 -25.21 -20.96 -33.80
C GLN A 99 -24.36 -20.16 -34.78
N ASN A 100 -23.08 -19.97 -34.44
CA ASN A 100 -22.16 -19.18 -35.23
C ASN A 100 -21.72 -19.98 -36.47
N GLN A 101 -22.12 -19.53 -37.67
CA GLN A 101 -21.92 -20.27 -38.93
C GLN A 101 -20.51 -20.13 -39.51
N ILE A 102 -19.64 -19.32 -38.89
CA ILE A 102 -18.27 -19.05 -39.38
C ILE A 102 -17.29 -20.17 -38.95
N LEU A 103 -17.72 -21.12 -38.10
CA LEU A 103 -16.88 -22.23 -37.64
C LEU A 103 -16.70 -23.37 -38.68
N GLU A 104 -17.44 -23.36 -39.79
CA GLU A 104 -17.40 -24.39 -40.84
C GLU A 104 -16.67 -23.96 -42.12
N LEU A 105 -15.98 -22.81 -42.11
CA LEU A 105 -15.04 -22.39 -43.16
C LEU A 105 -13.60 -22.67 -42.73
#